data_AF-R5TDT6-F1
#
_entry.id   AF-R5TDT6-F1
#
_cell.length_a   1.000
_cell.length_b   1.000
_cell.length_c   1.000
_cell.angle_alpha   90.00
_cell.angle_beta   90.00
_cell.angle_gamma   90.00
#
_symmetry.space_group_name_H-M   'P 1'
#
loop_
_entity.id
_entity.type
_entity.pdbx_description
1 polymer ?
#
loop_
_entity_poly.entity_id
_entity_poly.type
_entity_poly.pdbx_seq_one_letter_code
_entity_poly.pdbx_strand_id
1 'polypeptide(L)'
;MTQCKEIAKQLKKMLSIYSIEEKESELLPEFTEPFRFQETLFQQCRNAADELSYLGSCLSCESGDFSDMFYGIYQGNRLHFASSATLDGGCNHVRFFGVSVTALACNDREFVEKAVPHSLGLCGTAVPYDTIPNLFMGIFYKDETMMNEALVLAEKFLARKQRKYDILIVQYLMDLWEKRTENLTELIEQICIEEQRVTENTTYIGYGNEKYNKVINIFAHGLFALAEHYLGAELFETVALPNVKSFCKEYELYRCGHKQNGELVVNYPENYGYLNQIPNLIPQITLKENGKKKSIVDTELFADELFQKVYSSGKLQHIVKRDIAWIAAWGTTEEFLQGFREGDRTQYFYDRGLIYYALSNPDMGSCYEISSFLLSKCTENKENCILEKKTRDFDGPYHTLFQRKNYDVLQTAELCDRLFEAGADPNQAGEKNILPIELMMALPFTEEELHPLYDFWMKLPAVDLKLHTFDGKQPIDFAKKYKRKKLATWIKNQL
;
A
#
# COMPACT_ATOMS: atom_id res chain seq x y z
N MET A 1 29.27 3.58 30.79
CA MET A 1 28.74 2.99 29.54
C MET A 1 28.37 4.17 28.65
N THR A 2 28.87 4.23 27.42
CA THR A 2 28.58 5.33 26.48
C THR A 2 27.10 5.27 26.05
N GLN A 3 26.55 6.37 25.53
CA GLN A 3 25.16 6.42 25.04
C GLN A 3 24.89 5.32 24.01
N CYS A 4 25.74 5.21 22.99
CA CYS A 4 25.65 4.18 21.95
C CYS A 4 25.61 2.76 22.54
N LYS A 5 26.46 2.44 23.54
CA LYS A 5 26.45 1.13 24.19
C LYS A 5 25.14 0.82 24.92
N GLU A 6 24.47 1.82 25.49
CA GLU A 6 23.15 1.62 26.11
C GLU A 6 22.04 1.48 25.06
N ILE A 7 22.08 2.25 23.96
CA ILE A 7 21.16 2.11 22.82
C ILE A 7 21.24 0.70 22.24
N ALA A 8 22.45 0.24 21.87
CA ALA A 8 22.66 -1.10 21.33
C ALA A 8 22.15 -2.19 22.28
N LYS A 9 22.50 -2.09 23.57
CA LYS A 9 22.06 -3.04 24.60
C LYS A 9 20.53 -3.11 24.73
N GLN A 10 19.83 -1.99 24.59
CA GLN A 10 18.37 -1.97 24.65
C GLN A 10 17.76 -2.52 23.36
N LEU A 11 18.25 -2.12 22.19
CA LEU A 11 17.78 -2.63 20.90
C LEU A 11 17.96 -4.15 20.80
N LYS A 12 19.11 -4.71 21.21
CA LYS A 12 19.34 -6.16 21.24
C LYS A 12 18.34 -6.96 22.06
N LYS A 13 17.71 -6.34 23.07
CA LYS A 13 16.68 -7.01 23.88
C LYS A 13 15.30 -7.00 23.21
N MET A 14 15.11 -6.16 22.20
CA MET A 14 13.81 -5.86 21.63
C MET A 14 13.66 -6.35 20.19
N LEU A 15 14.77 -6.34 19.43
CA LEU A 15 14.82 -6.80 18.04
C LEU A 15 14.63 -8.32 17.97
N SER A 16 13.91 -8.75 16.94
CA SER A 16 13.73 -10.16 16.59
C SER A 16 14.95 -10.74 15.86
N ILE A 17 15.63 -9.89 15.07
CA ILE A 17 16.82 -10.22 14.29
C ILE A 17 17.96 -9.29 14.71
N TYR A 18 19.17 -9.82 14.92
CA TYR A 18 20.30 -9.08 15.46
C TYR A 18 21.55 -9.08 14.57
N SER A 19 21.46 -9.62 13.35
CA SER A 19 22.53 -9.62 12.35
C SER A 19 22.01 -9.41 10.92
N ILE A 20 22.88 -8.94 10.02
CA ILE A 20 22.55 -8.74 8.60
C ILE A 20 22.31 -10.10 7.93
N GLU A 21 23.11 -11.11 8.27
CA GLU A 21 23.05 -12.46 7.68
C GLU A 21 21.71 -13.15 8.01
N GLU A 22 21.21 -12.99 9.23
CA GLU A 22 19.88 -13.48 9.62
C GLU A 22 18.78 -12.75 8.85
N LYS A 23 18.92 -11.44 8.62
CA LYS A 23 17.94 -10.66 7.85
C LYS A 23 17.93 -11.06 6.37
N GLU A 24 19.08 -11.31 5.78
CA GLU A 24 19.22 -11.80 4.40
C GLU A 24 18.62 -13.20 4.20
N SER A 25 18.62 -14.01 5.27
CA SER A 25 18.13 -15.40 5.28
C SER A 25 16.66 -15.51 5.67
N GLU A 26 15.96 -14.41 5.91
CA GLU A 26 14.56 -14.42 6.30
C GLU A 26 13.68 -15.06 5.22
N LEU A 27 12.84 -16.02 5.61
CA LEU A 27 11.90 -16.65 4.70
C LEU A 27 10.71 -15.72 4.48
N LEU A 28 10.56 -15.28 3.24
CA LEU A 28 9.48 -14.40 2.82
C LEU A 28 8.38 -15.18 2.07
N PRO A 29 7.11 -14.74 2.15
CA PRO A 29 6.00 -15.41 1.48
C PRO A 29 6.26 -15.62 -0.02
N GLU A 30 5.93 -16.79 -0.56
CA GLU A 30 6.19 -17.10 -1.97
C GLU A 30 5.14 -16.49 -2.90
N PHE A 31 5.52 -16.27 -4.16
CA PHE A 31 4.59 -15.92 -5.23
C PHE A 31 3.83 -17.17 -5.66
N THR A 32 2.56 -17.27 -5.25
CA THR A 32 1.76 -18.49 -5.47
C THR A 32 0.90 -18.43 -6.72
N GLU A 33 0.30 -17.29 -7.05
CA GLU A 33 -0.58 -17.14 -8.22
C GLU A 33 -0.72 -15.69 -8.70
N PRO A 34 -1.04 -15.44 -9.99
CA PRO A 34 -1.16 -14.11 -10.59
C PRO A 34 -2.01 -13.09 -9.84
N PHE A 35 -3.14 -13.50 -9.24
CA PHE A 35 -4.01 -12.59 -8.48
C PHE A 35 -3.33 -11.98 -7.26
N ARG A 36 -2.31 -12.65 -6.72
CA ARG A 36 -1.65 -12.28 -5.47
C ARG A 36 -0.27 -11.71 -5.69
N PHE A 37 0.23 -11.58 -6.92
CA PHE A 37 1.61 -11.14 -7.13
C PHE A 37 1.89 -9.75 -6.55
N GLN A 38 0.99 -8.80 -6.72
CA GLN A 38 1.11 -7.49 -6.08
C GLN A 38 1.04 -7.60 -4.55
N GLU A 39 0.02 -8.30 -4.02
CA GLU A 39 -0.16 -8.50 -2.57
C GLU A 39 1.10 -9.13 -1.94
N THR A 40 1.62 -10.21 -2.54
CA THR A 40 2.85 -10.88 -2.12
C THR A 40 4.04 -9.93 -2.17
N LEU A 41 4.24 -9.17 -3.26
CA LEU A 41 5.34 -8.22 -3.35
C LEU A 41 5.31 -7.20 -2.20
N PHE A 42 4.16 -6.58 -1.94
CA PHE A 42 4.03 -5.56 -0.89
C PHE A 42 4.08 -6.15 0.52
N GLN A 43 3.65 -7.41 0.68
CA GLN A 43 3.83 -8.15 1.91
C GLN A 43 5.31 -8.44 2.18
N GLN A 44 6.06 -8.82 1.16
CA GLN A 44 7.51 -9.02 1.26
C GLN A 44 8.24 -7.70 1.54
N CYS A 45 7.87 -6.59 0.90
CA CYS A 45 8.39 -5.26 1.23
C CYS A 45 8.19 -4.92 2.71
N ARG A 46 7.01 -5.22 3.26
CA ARG A 46 6.71 -4.99 4.68
C ARG A 46 7.64 -5.79 5.60
N ASN A 47 7.80 -7.08 5.32
CA ASN A 47 8.64 -7.97 6.11
C ASN A 47 10.12 -7.57 5.99
N ALA A 48 10.59 -7.28 4.78
CA ALA A 48 11.95 -6.84 4.51
C ALA A 48 12.29 -5.49 5.19
N ALA A 49 11.31 -4.60 5.31
CA ALA A 49 11.46 -3.34 6.04
C ALA A 49 11.43 -3.51 7.56
N ASP A 50 10.83 -4.59 8.05
CA ASP A 50 10.57 -4.78 9.47
C ASP A 50 11.88 -4.73 10.27
N GLU A 51 11.88 -3.86 11.27
CA GLU A 51 13.01 -3.59 12.17
C GLU A 51 14.32 -3.12 11.51
N LEU A 52 14.40 -2.99 10.17
CA LEU A 52 15.66 -2.81 9.44
C LEU A 52 16.43 -1.55 9.85
N SER A 53 15.74 -0.42 10.00
CA SER A 53 16.36 0.85 10.47
C SER A 53 16.93 0.72 11.88
N TYR A 54 16.31 -0.10 12.72
CA TYR A 54 16.72 -0.31 14.11
C TYR A 54 17.80 -1.40 14.24
N LEU A 55 17.82 -2.39 13.35
CA LEU A 55 18.96 -3.29 13.19
C LEU A 55 20.22 -2.50 12.83
N GLY A 56 20.14 -1.64 11.82
CA GLY A 56 21.26 -0.76 11.44
C GLY A 56 21.70 0.14 12.60
N SER A 57 20.74 0.74 13.31
CA SER A 57 21.00 1.54 14.52
C SER A 57 21.73 0.74 15.60
N CYS A 58 21.33 -0.51 15.82
CA CYS A 58 21.95 -1.40 16.79
C CYS A 58 23.40 -1.71 16.41
N LEU A 59 23.64 -2.18 15.19
CA LEU A 59 24.97 -2.55 14.70
C LEU A 59 25.94 -1.36 14.74
N SER A 60 25.50 -0.19 14.29
CA SER A 60 26.30 1.02 14.32
C SER A 60 26.66 1.48 15.73
N CYS A 61 25.73 1.38 16.67
CA CYS A 61 25.99 1.72 18.07
C CYS A 61 26.99 0.76 18.74
N GLU A 62 27.16 -0.46 18.22
CA GLU A 62 28.12 -1.44 18.72
C GLU A 62 29.51 -1.28 18.11
N SER A 63 29.58 -1.09 16.79
CA SER A 63 30.83 -0.94 16.06
C SER A 63 31.44 0.46 16.24
N GLY A 64 30.60 1.48 16.41
CA GLY A 64 30.97 2.89 16.30
C GLY A 64 31.05 3.39 14.85
N ASP A 65 30.74 2.55 13.86
CA ASP A 65 30.60 2.91 12.45
C ASP A 65 29.11 3.09 12.11
N PHE A 66 28.74 4.27 11.65
CA PHE A 66 27.35 4.68 11.45
C PHE A 66 26.80 4.43 10.05
N SER A 67 27.54 3.72 9.19
CA SER A 67 27.08 3.31 7.86
C SER A 67 25.79 2.50 7.91
N ASP A 68 25.72 1.48 8.78
CA ASP A 68 24.59 0.56 8.83
C ASP A 68 23.30 1.26 9.29
N MET A 69 23.39 2.17 10.25
CA MET A 69 22.27 3.01 10.64
C MET A 69 21.81 3.91 9.49
N PHE A 70 22.74 4.57 8.80
CA PHE A 70 22.42 5.48 7.71
C PHE A 70 21.74 4.75 6.53
N TYR A 71 22.30 3.63 6.09
CA TYR A 71 21.74 2.83 4.99
C TYR A 71 20.54 1.97 5.42
N GLY A 72 20.47 1.57 6.68
CA GLY A 72 19.32 0.90 7.27
C GLY A 72 18.09 1.79 7.33
N ILE A 73 18.26 3.07 7.72
CA ILE A 73 17.17 4.05 7.65
C ILE A 73 16.70 4.24 6.21
N TYR A 74 17.63 4.40 5.27
CA TYR A 74 17.31 4.56 3.84
C TYR A 74 16.51 3.37 3.30
N GLN A 75 17.08 2.16 3.38
CA GLN A 75 16.48 0.96 2.82
C GLN A 75 15.18 0.60 3.55
N GLY A 76 15.17 0.62 4.89
CA GLY A 76 14.01 0.27 5.70
C GLY A 76 12.84 1.21 5.48
N ASN A 77 13.09 2.52 5.47
CA ASN A 77 12.03 3.52 5.26
C ASN A 77 11.42 3.43 3.85
N ARG A 78 12.26 3.25 2.82
CA ARG A 78 11.79 3.11 1.43
C ARG A 78 11.00 1.80 1.22
N LEU A 79 11.43 0.67 1.78
CA LEU A 79 10.67 -0.59 1.71
C LEU A 79 9.35 -0.51 2.50
N HIS A 80 9.36 0.12 3.67
CA HIS A 80 8.15 0.37 4.47
C HIS A 80 7.15 1.23 3.68
N PHE A 81 7.64 2.28 3.02
CA PHE A 81 6.81 3.13 2.17
C PHE A 81 6.21 2.36 0.99
N ALA A 82 7.03 1.56 0.29
CA ALA A 82 6.58 0.75 -0.84
C ALA A 82 5.38 -0.15 -0.50
N SER A 83 5.32 -0.68 0.72
CA SER A 83 4.16 -1.43 1.21
C SER A 83 3.02 -0.52 1.69
N SER A 84 3.32 0.46 2.55
CA SER A 84 2.28 1.29 3.16
C SER A 84 1.50 2.16 2.17
N ALA A 85 2.13 2.61 1.09
CA ALA A 85 1.50 3.42 0.05
C ALA A 85 0.43 2.66 -0.77
N THR A 86 0.39 1.33 -0.69
CA THR A 86 -0.65 0.52 -1.37
C THR A 86 -1.89 0.28 -0.51
N LEU A 87 -1.83 0.62 0.78
CA LEU A 87 -2.95 0.46 1.72
C LEU A 87 -3.86 1.70 1.66
N ASP A 88 -5.18 1.53 1.52
CA ASP A 88 -6.11 2.65 1.54
C ASP A 88 -6.22 3.28 2.94
N GLY A 89 -5.78 4.53 3.07
CA GLY A 89 -5.86 5.32 4.30
C GLY A 89 -7.01 6.31 4.33
N GLY A 90 -7.80 6.44 3.25
CA GLY A 90 -8.90 7.40 3.13
C GLY A 90 -8.46 8.88 3.22
N CYS A 91 -7.16 9.16 3.07
CA CYS A 91 -6.55 10.48 3.16
C CYS A 91 -5.60 10.73 1.98
N ASN A 92 -5.22 11.98 1.78
CA ASN A 92 -4.22 12.38 0.80
C ASN A 92 -2.79 12.10 1.31
N HIS A 93 -1.80 12.80 0.77
CA HIS A 93 -0.39 12.62 1.10
C HIS A 93 0.01 13.00 2.53
N VAL A 94 -0.91 13.54 3.36
CA VAL A 94 -0.70 13.85 4.78
C VAL A 94 -0.12 12.69 5.58
N ARG A 95 -0.54 11.46 5.27
CA ARG A 95 -0.11 10.24 5.96
C ARG A 95 1.37 9.92 5.80
N PHE A 96 2.05 10.55 4.84
CA PHE A 96 3.46 10.29 4.55
C PHE A 96 4.41 11.27 5.22
N PHE A 97 3.91 12.15 6.09
CA PHE A 97 4.75 13.05 6.89
C PHE A 97 5.82 12.31 7.70
N GLY A 98 5.43 11.25 8.40
CA GLY A 98 6.33 10.44 9.22
C GLY A 98 7.54 9.91 8.47
N VAL A 99 7.26 9.15 7.40
CA VAL A 99 8.29 8.57 6.52
C VAL A 99 9.11 9.65 5.81
N SER A 100 8.55 10.84 5.56
CA SER A 100 9.28 11.97 4.97
C SER A 100 10.29 12.56 5.94
N VAL A 101 9.91 12.75 7.21
CA VAL A 101 10.84 13.19 8.26
C VAL A 101 11.91 12.12 8.49
N THR A 102 11.54 10.84 8.58
CA THR A 102 12.50 9.73 8.73
C THR A 102 13.49 9.66 7.56
N ALA A 103 13.08 9.96 6.33
CA ALA A 103 13.99 10.00 5.18
C ALA A 103 15.09 11.05 5.34
N LEU A 104 14.78 12.21 5.92
CA LEU A 104 15.78 13.24 6.20
C LEU A 104 16.83 12.79 7.21
N ALA A 105 16.50 11.86 8.12
CA ALA A 105 17.47 11.29 9.05
C ALA A 105 18.62 10.56 8.35
N CYS A 106 18.48 10.20 7.06
CA CYS A 106 19.53 9.64 6.21
C CYS A 106 19.78 10.47 4.93
N ASN A 107 19.44 11.77 4.97
CA ASN A 107 19.63 12.74 3.88
C ASN A 107 18.91 12.39 2.56
N ASP A 108 17.86 11.58 2.61
CA ASP A 108 17.12 11.13 1.44
C ASP A 108 16.02 12.14 1.02
N ARG A 109 16.47 13.27 0.46
CA ARG A 109 15.58 14.37 0.04
C ARG A 109 14.75 14.02 -1.19
N GLU A 110 15.32 13.23 -2.11
CA GLU A 110 14.62 12.76 -3.31
C GLU A 110 13.37 11.95 -2.94
N PHE A 111 13.44 11.13 -1.89
CA PHE A 111 12.27 10.40 -1.41
C PHE A 111 11.18 11.32 -0.87
N VAL A 112 11.54 12.40 -0.16
CA VAL A 112 10.56 13.37 0.36
C VAL A 112 9.75 13.98 -0.79
N GLU A 113 10.39 14.32 -1.91
CA GLU A 113 9.72 14.84 -3.11
C GLU A 113 8.76 13.82 -3.72
N LYS A 114 9.06 12.51 -3.61
CA LYS A 114 8.17 11.43 -4.05
C LYS A 114 6.99 11.19 -3.10
N ALA A 115 7.22 11.32 -1.79
CA ALA A 115 6.26 10.98 -0.74
C ALA A 115 5.33 12.14 -0.36
N VAL A 116 5.73 13.40 -0.56
CA VAL A 116 4.87 14.58 -0.39
C VAL A 116 5.13 15.62 -1.50
N PRO A 117 4.80 15.32 -2.76
CA PRO A 117 5.18 16.12 -3.93
C PRO A 117 4.65 17.56 -3.90
N HIS A 118 5.50 18.54 -4.19
CA HIS A 118 5.12 19.96 -4.29
C HIS A 118 3.97 20.20 -5.28
N SER A 119 3.97 19.46 -6.40
CA SER A 119 2.96 19.57 -7.46
C SER A 119 1.54 19.21 -7.02
N LEU A 120 1.38 18.50 -5.90
CA LEU A 120 0.06 18.14 -5.37
C LEU A 120 -0.52 19.21 -4.44
N GLY A 121 0.21 20.29 -4.17
CA GLY A 121 -0.18 21.34 -3.23
C GLY A 121 -0.19 20.85 -1.78
N LEU A 122 -0.75 21.67 -0.88
CA LEU A 122 -0.85 21.33 0.55
C LEU A 122 -1.73 20.09 0.79
N CYS A 123 -1.48 19.43 1.93
CA CYS A 123 -2.38 18.43 2.47
C CYS A 123 -3.76 19.06 2.73
N GLY A 124 -4.77 18.56 2.03
CA GLY A 124 -6.16 19.02 2.07
C GLY A 124 -6.95 18.63 3.33
N THR A 125 -7.90 19.52 3.65
CA THR A 125 -8.50 19.89 4.96
C THR A 125 -9.50 18.93 5.62
N ALA A 126 -9.52 17.65 5.23
CA ALA A 126 -10.58 16.74 5.67
C ALA A 126 -10.47 16.29 7.14
N VAL A 127 -9.30 16.47 7.77
CA VAL A 127 -9.02 15.98 9.13
C VAL A 127 -8.08 16.97 9.86
N PRO A 128 -8.20 17.18 11.19
CA PRO A 128 -7.29 18.06 11.95
C PRO A 128 -5.79 17.67 11.96
N TYR A 129 -5.35 16.69 11.17
CA TYR A 129 -3.96 16.21 11.11
C TYR A 129 -3.09 16.91 10.06
N ASP A 130 -3.66 17.80 9.23
CA ASP A 130 -2.94 18.41 8.09
C ASP A 130 -1.99 19.54 8.50
N THR A 131 -2.13 20.10 9.70
CA THR A 131 -1.34 21.26 10.18
C THR A 131 0.16 20.98 10.16
N ILE A 132 0.60 19.90 10.82
CA ILE A 132 2.03 19.57 10.96
C ILE A 132 2.66 19.26 9.60
N PRO A 133 2.05 18.40 8.75
CA PRO A 133 2.58 18.11 7.42
C PRO A 133 2.64 19.34 6.52
N ASN A 134 1.68 20.27 6.60
CA ASN A 134 1.70 21.51 5.82
C ASN A 134 2.82 22.47 6.24
N LEU A 135 3.08 22.60 7.55
CA LEU A 135 4.23 23.36 8.06
C LEU A 135 5.55 22.73 7.56
N PHE A 136 5.65 21.39 7.63
CA PHE A 136 6.79 20.66 7.10
C PHE A 136 7.01 20.93 5.61
N MET A 137 5.95 20.87 4.80
CA MET A 137 6.05 21.14 3.36
C MET A 137 6.49 22.58 3.07
N GLY A 138 5.95 23.58 3.78
CA GLY A 138 6.36 24.98 3.65
C GLY A 138 7.86 25.18 3.91
N ILE A 139 8.40 24.49 4.92
CA ILE A 139 9.83 24.51 5.26
C ILE A 139 10.66 23.73 4.22
N PHE A 140 10.27 22.50 3.91
CA PHE A 140 11.03 21.63 3.01
C PHE A 140 11.17 22.22 1.61
N TYR A 141 10.06 22.74 1.05
CA TYR A 141 10.03 23.38 -0.26
C TYR A 141 10.42 24.86 -0.23
N LYS A 142 10.61 25.45 0.97
CA LYS A 142 10.91 26.87 1.16
C LYS A 142 9.86 27.77 0.49
N ASP A 143 8.60 27.36 0.57
CA ASP A 143 7.47 27.99 -0.11
C ASP A 143 6.67 28.84 0.87
N GLU A 144 6.80 30.16 0.75
CA GLU A 144 6.11 31.13 1.62
C GLU A 144 4.59 31.06 1.49
N THR A 145 4.06 30.71 0.32
CA THR A 145 2.61 30.62 0.11
C THR A 145 2.05 29.44 0.89
N MET A 146 2.67 28.27 0.72
CA MET A 146 2.34 27.06 1.50
C MET A 146 2.47 27.31 3.00
N MET A 147 3.55 27.99 3.42
CA MET A 147 3.77 28.26 4.83
C MET A 147 2.74 29.22 5.42
N ASN A 148 2.39 30.30 4.73
CA ASN A 148 1.39 31.26 5.21
C ASN A 148 0.03 30.59 5.45
N GLU A 149 -0.40 29.71 4.55
CA GLU A 149 -1.61 28.90 4.74
C GLU A 149 -1.47 27.91 5.92
N ALA A 150 -0.31 27.26 6.05
CA ALA A 150 -0.04 26.34 7.15
C ALA A 150 -0.03 27.04 8.53
N LEU A 151 0.50 28.26 8.62
CA LEU A 151 0.52 29.05 9.86
C LEU A 151 -0.90 29.39 10.35
N VAL A 152 -1.82 29.72 9.44
CA VAL A 152 -3.24 29.95 9.78
C VAL A 152 -3.88 28.68 10.35
N LEU A 153 -3.51 27.51 9.85
CA LEU A 153 -3.96 26.23 10.40
C LEU A 153 -3.30 25.92 11.75
N ALA A 154 -2.03 26.31 11.93
CA ALA A 154 -1.29 26.14 13.18
C ALA A 154 -1.91 26.95 14.33
N GLU A 155 -2.29 28.20 14.10
CA GLU A 155 -2.99 29.02 15.10
C GLU A 155 -4.30 28.37 15.56
N LYS A 156 -5.11 27.88 14.60
CA LYS A 156 -6.36 27.18 14.89
C LYS A 156 -6.13 25.86 15.63
N PHE A 157 -5.04 25.16 15.31
CA PHE A 157 -4.64 23.90 15.94
C PHE A 157 -4.26 24.13 17.40
N LEU A 158 -3.40 25.11 17.67
CA LEU A 158 -2.90 25.47 19.00
C LEU A 158 -3.98 26.09 19.91
N ALA A 159 -5.00 26.73 19.35
CA ALA A 159 -6.15 27.24 20.10
C ALA A 159 -7.06 26.13 20.69
N ARG A 160 -6.85 24.86 20.29
CA ARG A 160 -7.64 23.71 20.75
C ARG A 160 -6.82 22.85 21.70
N LYS A 161 -7.49 21.99 22.45
CA LYS A 161 -6.80 20.96 23.25
C LYS A 161 -6.14 19.95 22.31
N GLN A 162 -4.82 19.92 22.30
CA GLN A 162 -4.02 18.98 21.51
C GLN A 162 -3.11 18.14 22.41
N ARG A 163 -2.51 17.10 21.84
CA ARG A 163 -1.48 16.31 22.54
C ARG A 163 -0.22 17.16 22.69
N LYS A 164 0.44 17.05 23.82
CA LYS A 164 1.69 17.79 24.07
C LYS A 164 2.76 17.50 23.01
N TYR A 165 2.87 16.25 22.58
CA TYR A 165 3.79 15.83 21.52
C TYR A 165 3.57 16.62 20.22
N ASP A 166 2.33 16.72 19.76
CA ASP A 166 2.00 17.46 18.53
C ASP A 166 2.25 18.96 18.67
N ILE A 167 1.92 19.54 19.83
CA ILE A 167 2.17 20.96 20.13
C ILE A 167 3.67 21.27 19.99
N LEU A 168 4.54 20.41 20.53
CA LEU A 168 5.99 20.60 20.45
C LEU A 168 6.50 20.55 19.02
N ILE A 169 5.96 19.65 18.18
CA ILE A 169 6.33 19.58 16.76
C ILE A 169 5.85 20.82 16.00
N VAL A 170 4.62 21.30 16.25
CA VAL A 170 4.13 22.55 15.66
C VAL A 170 5.03 23.72 16.07
N GLN A 171 5.36 23.84 17.35
CA GLN A 171 6.23 24.91 17.84
C GLN A 171 7.62 24.83 17.21
N TYR A 172 8.20 23.62 17.10
CA TYR A 172 9.48 23.41 16.43
C TYR A 172 9.48 23.89 14.99
N LEU A 173 8.47 23.50 14.20
CA LEU A 173 8.38 23.90 12.80
C LEU A 173 8.15 25.42 12.65
N MET A 174 7.34 26.03 13.51
CA MET A 174 7.15 27.48 13.53
C MET A 174 8.43 28.23 13.90
N ASP A 175 9.17 27.77 14.91
CA ASP A 175 10.45 28.38 15.31
C ASP A 175 11.52 28.19 14.25
N LEU A 176 11.53 27.04 13.57
CA LEU A 176 12.44 26.77 12.45
C LEU A 176 12.18 27.72 11.29
N TRP A 177 10.91 27.92 10.91
CA TRP A 177 10.52 28.87 9.87
C TRP A 177 10.96 30.31 10.20
N GLU A 178 10.72 30.74 11.44
CA GLU A 178 11.13 32.06 11.93
C GLU A 178 12.63 32.17 12.23
N LYS A 179 13.40 31.10 11.99
CA LYS A 179 14.86 31.01 12.22
C LYS A 179 15.27 31.31 13.67
N ARG A 180 14.40 30.98 14.63
CA ARG A 180 14.66 31.07 16.09
C ARG A 180 15.51 29.91 16.57
N THR A 181 16.76 29.87 16.11
CA THR A 181 17.72 28.77 16.36
C THR A 181 17.93 28.44 17.83
N GLU A 182 17.82 29.45 18.71
CA GLU A 182 17.98 29.35 20.15
C GLU A 182 16.98 28.40 20.83
N ASN A 183 15.81 28.18 20.22
CA ASN A 183 14.75 27.34 20.77
C ASN A 183 14.79 25.89 20.25
N LEU A 184 15.41 25.66 19.09
CA LEU A 184 15.26 24.41 18.33
C LEU A 184 15.77 23.18 19.09
N THR A 185 16.91 23.32 19.77
CA THR A 185 17.55 22.22 20.50
C THR A 185 16.66 21.75 21.65
N GLU A 186 16.16 22.69 22.46
CA GLU A 186 15.28 22.36 23.60
C GLU A 186 13.98 21.71 23.11
N LEU A 187 13.40 22.21 22.02
CA LEU A 187 12.19 21.63 21.45
C LEU A 187 12.41 20.18 20.98
N ILE A 188 13.53 19.87 20.33
CA ILE A 188 13.86 18.48 19.94
C ILE A 188 14.04 17.58 21.17
N GLU A 189 14.72 18.07 22.22
CA GLU A 189 14.87 17.32 23.47
C GLU A 189 13.51 17.03 24.12
N GLN A 190 12.62 18.02 24.17
CA GLN A 190 11.27 17.85 24.69
C GLN A 190 10.43 16.88 23.85
N ILE A 191 10.54 16.92 22.52
CA ILE A 191 9.91 15.95 21.60
C ILE A 191 10.38 14.53 21.94
N CYS A 192 11.69 14.33 22.11
CA CYS A 192 12.26 13.03 22.49
C CYS A 192 11.75 12.54 23.86
N ILE A 193 11.60 13.45 24.83
CA ILE A 193 11.10 13.12 26.17
C ILE A 193 9.61 12.75 26.12
N GLU A 194 8.78 13.50 25.39
CA GLU A 194 7.36 13.21 25.29
C GLU A 194 7.08 11.92 24.49
N GLU A 195 7.90 11.58 23.49
CA GLU A 195 7.82 10.29 22.76
C GLU A 195 7.93 9.08 23.72
N GLN A 196 8.65 9.21 24.84
CA GLN A 196 8.71 8.15 25.86
C GLN A 196 7.35 7.79 26.45
N ARG A 197 6.43 8.76 26.46
CA ARG A 197 5.08 8.66 27.04
C ARG A 197 4.01 8.31 26.01
N VAL A 198 4.35 8.34 24.73
CA VAL A 198 3.48 7.97 23.61
C VAL A 198 3.16 6.47 23.69
N THR A 199 1.90 6.12 23.44
CA THR A 199 1.41 4.74 23.35
C THR A 199 1.21 4.34 21.89
N GLU A 200 0.94 3.07 21.62
CA GLU A 200 0.59 2.58 20.27
C GLU A 200 -0.50 3.46 19.63
N ASN A 201 -0.38 3.72 18.32
CA ASN A 201 -1.27 4.58 17.51
C ASN A 201 -1.15 6.10 17.70
N THR A 202 -0.14 6.58 18.42
CA THR A 202 0.01 8.03 18.69
C THR A 202 1.28 8.67 18.16
N THR A 203 2.18 7.92 17.54
CA THR A 203 3.43 8.40 16.93
C THR A 203 3.28 8.69 15.43
N TYR A 204 4.29 9.34 14.85
CA TYR A 204 4.40 9.58 13.41
C TYR A 204 5.24 8.53 12.67
N ILE A 205 5.80 7.55 13.35
CA ILE A 205 6.52 6.43 12.71
C ILE A 205 5.59 5.26 12.40
N GLY A 206 6.09 4.27 11.65
CA GLY A 206 5.34 3.06 11.30
C GLY A 206 4.78 2.34 12.54
N TYR A 207 3.55 1.85 12.43
CA TYR A 207 2.87 1.10 13.50
C TYR A 207 3.73 -0.07 14.02
N GLY A 208 3.86 -0.18 15.35
CA GLY A 208 4.65 -1.22 16.01
C GLY A 208 6.11 -0.82 16.29
N ASN A 209 6.57 0.31 15.76
CA ASN A 209 7.94 0.80 15.96
C ASN A 209 8.08 1.78 17.14
N GLU A 210 6.98 2.14 17.82
CA GLU A 210 6.97 3.05 18.98
C GLU A 210 8.00 2.64 20.03
N LYS A 211 8.10 1.32 20.29
CA LYS A 211 9.01 0.75 21.27
C LYS A 211 10.47 1.03 20.93
N TYR A 212 10.85 0.96 19.66
CA TYR A 212 12.23 1.19 19.23
C TYR A 212 12.59 2.67 19.21
N ASN A 213 11.64 3.52 18.84
CA ASN A 213 11.84 4.97 18.77
C ASN A 213 12.06 5.60 20.15
N LYS A 214 11.59 4.93 21.20
CA LYS A 214 11.92 5.27 22.60
C LYS A 214 13.39 5.02 22.95
N VAL A 215 14.05 4.08 22.27
CA VAL A 215 15.47 3.80 22.45
C VAL A 215 16.33 4.71 21.58
N ILE A 216 15.98 4.84 20.30
CA ILE A 216 16.64 5.73 19.34
C ILE A 216 15.60 6.43 18.47
N ASN A 217 15.50 7.76 18.62
CA ASN A 217 14.44 8.55 18.01
C ASN A 217 14.86 9.02 16.62
N ILE A 218 14.67 8.15 15.62
CA ILE A 218 15.02 8.43 14.21
C ILE A 218 14.20 9.62 13.68
N PHE A 219 12.95 9.78 14.14
CA PHE A 219 12.13 10.92 13.76
C PHE A 219 12.74 12.25 14.23
N ALA A 220 13.31 12.31 15.44
CA ALA A 220 14.01 13.49 15.94
C ALA A 220 15.29 13.80 15.14
N HIS A 221 16.04 12.78 14.71
CA HIS A 221 17.15 12.97 13.77
C HIS A 221 16.68 13.56 12.44
N GLY A 222 15.51 13.14 11.95
CA GLY A 222 14.87 13.71 10.77
C GLY A 222 14.50 15.18 10.92
N LEU A 223 13.95 15.58 12.07
CA LEU A 223 13.65 16.98 12.37
C LEU A 223 14.92 17.84 12.45
N PHE A 224 16.00 17.32 13.05
CA PHE A 224 17.28 18.02 13.11
C PHE A 224 17.89 18.19 11.70
N ALA A 225 17.82 17.16 10.86
CA ALA A 225 18.22 17.21 9.45
C ALA A 225 17.36 18.19 8.62
N LEU A 226 16.07 18.35 8.94
CA LEU A 226 15.22 19.38 8.33
C LEU A 226 15.73 20.80 8.65
N ALA A 227 16.22 21.04 9.88
CA ALA A 227 16.79 22.33 10.23
C ALA A 227 18.04 22.64 9.39
N GLU A 228 18.93 21.66 9.20
CA GLU A 228 20.10 21.80 8.32
C GLU A 228 19.68 22.14 6.87
N HIS A 229 18.68 21.44 6.34
CA HIS A 229 18.15 21.67 5.00
C HIS A 229 17.58 23.09 4.82
N TYR A 230 16.88 23.60 5.84
CA TYR A 230 16.21 24.90 5.78
C TYR A 230 17.14 26.08 6.03
N LEU A 231 17.89 26.07 7.14
CA LEU A 231 18.64 27.21 7.67
C LEU A 231 19.90 27.55 6.85
N GLY A 232 20.47 26.56 6.14
CA GLY A 232 21.78 26.70 5.52
C GLY A 232 22.91 26.62 6.54
N ALA A 233 24.16 26.46 6.07
CA ALA A 233 25.30 26.11 6.93
C ALA A 233 25.53 27.10 8.08
N GLU A 234 25.57 28.41 7.79
CA GLU A 234 25.91 29.45 8.78
C GLU A 234 24.93 29.50 9.95
N LEU A 235 23.61 29.50 9.67
CA LEU A 235 22.58 29.51 10.71
C LEU A 235 22.46 28.15 11.41
N PHE A 236 22.73 27.04 10.72
CA PHE A 236 22.66 25.72 11.33
C PHE A 236 23.79 25.50 12.35
N GLU A 237 24.97 26.10 12.15
CA GLU A 237 26.08 26.05 13.11
C GLU A 237 25.72 26.62 14.49
N THR A 238 24.69 27.48 14.60
CA THR A 238 24.21 28.00 15.89
C THR A 238 23.29 27.02 16.63
N VAL A 239 22.80 25.98 15.97
CA VAL A 239 21.93 24.97 16.55
C VAL A 239 22.76 23.93 17.28
N ALA A 240 22.60 23.84 18.60
CA ALA A 240 23.32 22.87 19.41
C ALA A 240 22.82 21.43 19.18
N LEU A 241 23.71 20.45 19.33
CA LEU A 241 23.31 19.04 19.29
C LEU A 241 22.46 18.68 20.52
N PRO A 242 21.23 18.12 20.33
CA PRO A 242 20.37 17.68 21.42
C PRO A 242 21.07 16.72 22.38
N ASN A 243 20.88 16.91 23.68
CA ASN A 243 21.48 16.12 24.76
C ASN A 243 20.45 15.26 25.49
N VAL A 244 19.80 14.35 24.76
CA VAL A 244 18.79 13.42 25.29
C VAL A 244 19.14 11.98 24.95
N LYS A 245 18.81 11.04 25.84
CA LYS A 245 19.24 9.63 25.74
C LYS A 245 18.89 8.94 24.43
N SER A 246 17.76 9.27 23.83
CA SER A 246 17.28 8.68 22.57
C SER A 246 17.80 9.37 21.31
N PHE A 247 18.63 10.42 21.42
CA PHE A 247 19.21 11.13 20.28
C PHE A 247 20.72 10.86 20.21
N CYS A 248 21.18 10.14 19.19
CA CYS A 248 22.57 9.71 19.07
C CYS A 248 23.44 10.81 18.44
N LYS A 249 24.25 11.50 19.26
CA LYS A 249 25.09 12.61 18.79
C LYS A 249 26.15 12.16 17.79
N GLU A 250 26.74 11.00 18.03
CA GLU A 250 27.78 10.44 17.17
C GLU A 250 27.22 10.11 15.78
N TYR A 251 25.99 9.58 15.71
CA TYR A 251 25.28 9.40 14.44
C TYR A 251 25.03 10.73 13.73
N GLU A 252 24.64 11.77 14.47
CA GLU A 252 24.34 13.07 13.87
C GLU A 252 25.58 13.70 13.21
N LEU A 253 26.72 13.62 13.89
CA LEU A 253 28.01 14.05 13.34
C LEU A 253 28.38 13.26 12.08
N TYR A 254 28.09 11.96 12.04
CA TYR A 254 28.25 11.15 10.83
C TYR A 254 27.30 11.65 9.73
N ARG A 255 25.98 11.72 9.97
CA ARG A 255 24.97 12.11 8.97
C ARG A 255 25.29 13.45 8.29
N CYS A 256 25.69 14.49 9.03
CA CYS A 256 26.03 15.81 8.47
C CYS A 256 27.16 15.74 7.42
N GLY A 257 28.10 14.81 7.58
CA GLY A 257 29.23 14.62 6.66
C GLY A 257 28.92 13.74 5.44
N HIS A 258 27.75 13.12 5.36
CA HIS A 258 27.44 12.07 4.39
C HIS A 258 26.28 12.44 3.46
N LYS A 259 26.38 12.01 2.20
CA LYS A 259 25.30 12.13 1.22
C LYS A 259 24.69 10.76 0.98
N GLN A 260 23.37 10.74 0.77
CA GLN A 260 22.70 9.52 0.35
C GLN A 260 23.12 9.15 -1.07
N ASN A 261 23.58 7.91 -1.26
CA ASN A 261 24.09 7.40 -2.54
C ASN A 261 23.36 6.13 -3.03
N GLY A 262 22.33 5.69 -2.30
CA GLY A 262 21.51 4.53 -2.68
C GLY A 262 22.10 3.18 -2.29
N GLU A 263 23.20 3.16 -1.53
CA GLU A 263 23.70 1.93 -0.92
C GLU A 263 22.69 1.33 0.07
N LEU A 264 22.73 0.00 0.19
CA LEU A 264 21.80 -0.79 0.98
C LEU A 264 22.58 -1.45 2.12
N VAL A 265 21.93 -1.56 3.28
CA VAL A 265 22.52 -2.28 4.43
C VAL A 265 22.39 -3.80 4.26
N VAL A 266 21.33 -4.27 3.59
CA VAL A 266 21.02 -5.69 3.37
C VAL A 266 20.97 -5.96 1.87
N ASN A 267 21.68 -6.99 1.42
CA ASN A 267 21.66 -7.43 0.03
C ASN A 267 20.98 -8.79 -0.09
N TYR A 268 19.67 -8.77 -0.37
CA TYR A 268 18.88 -9.99 -0.48
C TYR A 268 19.42 -10.93 -1.60
N PRO A 269 19.42 -12.26 -1.35
CA PRO A 269 19.91 -13.27 -2.29
C PRO A 269 19.04 -13.36 -3.55
N GLU A 270 19.48 -14.14 -4.56
CA GLU A 270 18.86 -14.19 -5.89
C GLU A 270 17.34 -14.41 -5.88
N ASN A 271 16.84 -15.30 -5.03
CA ASN A 271 15.41 -15.61 -4.86
C ASN A 271 14.59 -14.43 -4.31
N TYR A 272 15.23 -13.41 -3.73
CA TYR A 272 14.62 -12.17 -3.25
C TYR A 272 15.29 -10.92 -3.83
N GLY A 273 16.18 -11.06 -4.81
CA GLY A 273 17.12 -10.02 -5.21
C GLY A 273 16.47 -8.81 -5.90
N TYR A 274 15.18 -8.91 -6.26
CA TYR A 274 14.36 -7.79 -6.72
C TYR A 274 14.08 -6.78 -5.59
N LEU A 275 14.04 -7.20 -4.32
CA LEU A 275 13.88 -6.30 -3.17
C LEU A 275 14.99 -5.25 -3.11
N ASN A 276 16.21 -5.60 -3.54
CA ASN A 276 17.35 -4.68 -3.59
C ASN A 276 17.13 -3.52 -4.59
N GLN A 277 16.20 -3.65 -5.54
CA GLN A 277 15.93 -2.62 -6.54
C GLN A 277 14.81 -1.67 -6.10
N ILE A 278 13.91 -2.14 -5.23
CA ILE A 278 12.70 -1.41 -4.82
C ILE A 278 13.01 -0.01 -4.28
N PRO A 279 14.00 0.21 -3.40
CA PRO A 279 14.32 1.55 -2.92
C PRO A 279 14.51 2.56 -4.06
N ASN A 280 15.13 2.17 -5.18
CA ASN A 280 15.37 3.05 -6.31
C ASN A 280 14.19 3.17 -7.29
N LEU A 281 13.21 2.26 -7.21
CA LEU A 281 12.09 2.19 -8.15
C LEU A 281 10.80 2.83 -7.65
N ILE A 282 10.79 3.36 -6.42
CA ILE A 282 9.61 4.01 -5.81
C ILE A 282 9.06 5.11 -6.73
N PRO A 283 7.79 5.00 -7.18
CA PRO A 283 7.12 6.06 -7.92
C PRO A 283 6.75 7.23 -7.02
N GLN A 284 6.52 8.39 -7.64
CA GLN A 284 5.90 9.52 -6.96
C GLN A 284 4.44 9.18 -6.66
N ILE A 285 3.92 9.61 -5.51
CA ILE A 285 2.49 9.44 -5.23
C ILE A 285 1.62 10.34 -6.10
N THR A 286 0.39 9.90 -6.31
CA THR A 286 -0.66 10.61 -7.02
C THR A 286 -1.94 10.64 -6.18
N LEU A 287 -2.85 11.54 -6.52
CA LEU A 287 -4.15 11.65 -5.86
C LEU A 287 -5.27 11.37 -6.85
N LYS A 288 -6.34 10.73 -6.37
CA LYS A 288 -7.62 10.60 -7.07
C LYS A 288 -8.75 11.20 -6.24
N GLU A 289 -9.80 11.67 -6.91
CA GLU A 289 -11.03 12.07 -6.22
C GLU A 289 -11.80 10.84 -5.76
N ASN A 290 -12.25 10.83 -4.51
CA ASN A 290 -13.28 9.90 -4.04
C ASN A 290 -14.68 10.50 -4.28
N GLY A 291 -15.72 9.66 -4.32
CA GLY A 291 -17.12 10.06 -4.59
C GLY A 291 -17.72 11.16 -3.68
N LYS A 292 -17.00 11.63 -2.66
CA LYS A 292 -17.32 12.80 -1.82
C LYS A 292 -16.48 14.05 -2.17
N LYS A 293 -15.84 14.11 -3.35
CA LYS A 293 -14.93 15.19 -3.79
C LYS A 293 -13.75 15.42 -2.84
N LYS A 294 -13.26 14.36 -2.19
CA LYS A 294 -12.04 14.40 -1.37
C LYS A 294 -10.91 13.77 -2.17
N SER A 295 -9.76 14.44 -2.25
CA SER A 295 -8.55 13.86 -2.82
C SER A 295 -7.94 12.86 -1.85
N ILE A 296 -7.72 11.64 -2.31
CA ILE A 296 -7.07 10.56 -1.56
C ILE A 296 -5.89 10.03 -2.38
N VAL A 297 -4.93 9.37 -1.73
CA VAL A 297 -3.83 8.69 -2.44
C VAL A 297 -4.39 7.66 -3.42
N ASP A 298 -3.90 7.66 -4.65
CA ASP A 298 -4.23 6.61 -5.62
C ASP A 298 -3.36 5.36 -5.39
N THR A 299 -3.76 4.57 -4.40
CA THR A 299 -3.01 3.40 -3.96
C THR A 299 -2.92 2.30 -5.02
N GLU A 300 -3.91 2.22 -5.90
CA GLU A 300 -3.98 1.25 -7.00
C GLU A 300 -2.98 1.62 -8.08
N LEU A 301 -3.01 2.88 -8.54
CA LEU A 301 -2.04 3.37 -9.51
C LEU A 301 -0.61 3.25 -8.99
N PHE A 302 -0.37 3.58 -7.71
CA PHE A 302 0.95 3.41 -7.10
C PHE A 302 1.39 1.93 -7.10
N ALA A 303 0.50 1.01 -6.70
CA ALA A 303 0.78 -0.42 -6.67
C ALA A 303 1.10 -0.97 -8.07
N ASP A 304 0.32 -0.56 -9.08
CA ASP A 304 0.53 -0.95 -10.47
C ASP A 304 1.87 -0.43 -10.99
N GLU A 305 2.15 0.87 -10.84
CA GLU A 305 3.40 1.47 -11.31
C GLU A 305 4.63 0.85 -10.67
N LEU A 306 4.62 0.65 -9.34
CA LEU A 306 5.76 0.06 -8.64
C LEU A 306 5.95 -1.41 -9.04
N PHE A 307 4.86 -2.20 -9.10
CA PHE A 307 4.93 -3.58 -9.54
C PHE A 307 5.51 -3.68 -10.96
N GLN A 308 5.03 -2.85 -11.90
CA GLN A 308 5.52 -2.85 -13.28
C GLN A 308 6.98 -2.43 -13.38
N LYS A 309 7.44 -1.44 -12.61
CA LYS A 309 8.86 -1.04 -12.55
C LYS A 309 9.74 -2.18 -12.04
N VAL A 310 9.33 -2.86 -10.96
CA VAL A 310 10.05 -4.01 -10.38
C VAL A 310 10.02 -5.22 -11.31
N TYR A 311 8.91 -5.45 -12.00
CA TYR A 311 8.80 -6.53 -12.98
C TYR A 311 9.72 -6.28 -14.19
N SER A 312 9.71 -5.06 -14.71
CA SER A 312 10.48 -4.66 -15.90
C SER A 312 11.99 -4.60 -15.66
N SER A 313 12.45 -4.55 -14.41
CA SER A 313 13.88 -4.60 -14.07
C SER A 313 14.52 -6.00 -14.26
N GLY A 314 13.71 -7.02 -14.58
CA GLY A 314 14.16 -8.36 -14.94
C GLY A 314 14.30 -9.34 -13.77
N LYS A 315 14.73 -8.89 -12.59
CA LYS A 315 14.98 -9.81 -11.44
C LYS A 315 13.74 -10.57 -11.00
N LEU A 316 12.58 -9.91 -10.99
CA LEU A 316 11.32 -10.55 -10.60
C LEU A 316 10.82 -11.54 -11.68
N GLN A 317 11.21 -11.39 -12.94
CA GLN A 317 10.75 -12.24 -14.06
C GLN A 317 11.26 -13.69 -13.95
N HIS A 318 12.38 -13.90 -13.27
CA HIS A 318 12.90 -15.25 -13.00
C HIS A 318 12.02 -16.03 -12.01
N ILE A 319 11.26 -15.31 -11.18
CA ILE A 319 10.41 -15.86 -10.12
C ILE A 319 8.95 -15.88 -10.60
N VAL A 320 8.47 -14.73 -11.08
CA VAL A 320 7.14 -14.53 -11.63
C VAL A 320 7.20 -14.63 -13.15
N LYS A 321 6.89 -15.82 -13.66
CA LYS A 321 6.90 -16.08 -15.10
C LYS A 321 5.70 -15.43 -15.77
N ARG A 322 5.94 -14.84 -16.95
CA ARG A 322 4.90 -14.34 -17.86
C ARG A 322 4.28 -15.50 -18.65
N ASP A 323 3.67 -16.44 -17.96
CA ASP A 323 2.96 -17.55 -18.61
C ASP A 323 1.58 -17.12 -19.13
N ILE A 324 0.87 -18.04 -19.79
CA ILE A 324 -0.44 -17.74 -20.40
C ILE A 324 -1.51 -17.33 -19.36
N ALA A 325 -1.40 -17.78 -18.11
CA ALA A 325 -2.28 -17.35 -17.03
C ALA A 325 -1.97 -15.92 -16.57
N TRP A 326 -0.69 -15.55 -16.49
CA TRP A 326 -0.30 -14.16 -16.29
C TRP A 326 -0.84 -13.28 -17.41
N ILE A 327 -0.68 -13.68 -18.68
CA ILE A 327 -1.14 -12.91 -19.83
C ILE A 327 -2.66 -12.77 -19.82
N ALA A 328 -3.40 -13.82 -19.44
CA ALA A 328 -4.85 -13.73 -19.29
C ALA A 328 -5.27 -12.72 -18.21
N ALA A 329 -4.54 -12.64 -17.09
CA ALA A 329 -4.85 -11.74 -15.98
C ALA A 329 -4.37 -10.29 -16.17
N TRP A 330 -3.28 -10.07 -16.89
CA TRP A 330 -2.59 -8.77 -16.93
C TRP A 330 -2.19 -8.29 -18.34
N GLY A 331 -2.20 -9.17 -19.33
CA GLY A 331 -1.84 -8.86 -20.72
C GLY A 331 -3.03 -8.39 -21.56
N THR A 332 -2.74 -8.08 -22.81
CA THR A 332 -3.76 -7.68 -23.80
C THR A 332 -4.36 -8.88 -24.51
N THR A 333 -5.52 -8.71 -25.16
CA THR A 333 -6.09 -9.75 -26.05
C THR A 333 -5.07 -10.23 -27.09
N GLU A 334 -4.34 -9.31 -27.73
CA GLU A 334 -3.38 -9.65 -28.77
C GLU A 334 -2.26 -10.56 -28.24
N GLU A 335 -1.67 -10.19 -27.10
CA GLU A 335 -0.63 -10.99 -26.46
C GLU A 335 -1.16 -12.37 -26.06
N PHE A 336 -2.39 -12.42 -25.53
CA PHE A 336 -3.03 -13.68 -25.16
C PHE A 336 -3.21 -14.59 -26.38
N LEU A 337 -3.79 -14.08 -27.46
CA LEU A 337 -4.04 -14.87 -28.67
C LEU A 337 -2.76 -15.34 -29.35
N GLN A 338 -1.67 -14.56 -29.28
CA GLN A 338 -0.36 -14.98 -29.79
C GLN A 338 0.30 -16.08 -28.93
N GLY A 339 0.10 -16.04 -27.61
CA GLY A 339 0.69 -16.98 -26.67
C GLY A 339 -0.12 -18.26 -26.44
N PHE A 340 -1.43 -18.22 -26.69
CA PHE A 340 -2.36 -19.29 -26.41
C PHE A 340 -2.13 -20.53 -27.27
N ARG A 341 -2.25 -21.70 -26.65
CA ARG A 341 -2.23 -23.01 -27.33
C ARG A 341 -3.51 -23.75 -26.97
N GLU A 342 -4.06 -24.52 -27.90
CA GLU A 342 -5.35 -25.22 -27.68
C GLU A 342 -5.39 -26.03 -26.37
N GLY A 343 -4.30 -26.74 -26.04
CA GLY A 343 -4.21 -27.52 -24.79
C GLY A 343 -4.33 -26.68 -23.51
N ASP A 344 -4.00 -25.39 -23.54
CA ASP A 344 -4.07 -24.50 -22.38
C ASP A 344 -5.50 -24.36 -21.85
N ARG A 345 -6.51 -24.52 -22.72
CA ARG A 345 -7.94 -24.45 -22.34
C ARG A 345 -8.34 -25.49 -21.30
N THR A 346 -7.67 -26.64 -21.33
CA THR A 346 -7.96 -27.83 -20.51
C THR A 346 -6.88 -28.06 -19.44
N GLN A 347 -6.00 -27.09 -19.24
CA GLN A 347 -4.94 -27.16 -18.25
C GLN A 347 -5.28 -26.30 -17.02
N TYR A 348 -4.88 -26.79 -15.85
CA TYR A 348 -4.85 -25.99 -14.63
C TYR A 348 -3.59 -25.13 -14.59
N PHE A 349 -3.77 -23.85 -14.34
CA PHE A 349 -2.72 -22.89 -14.01
C PHE A 349 -2.96 -22.41 -12.58
N TYR A 350 -1.97 -22.60 -11.72
CA TYR A 350 -2.06 -22.31 -10.28
C TYR A 350 -3.40 -22.76 -9.67
N ASP A 351 -3.75 -24.02 -9.91
CA ASP A 351 -4.97 -24.67 -9.40
C ASP A 351 -6.31 -24.12 -9.93
N ARG A 352 -6.30 -23.35 -11.02
CA ARG A 352 -7.52 -22.80 -11.67
C ARG A 352 -7.48 -22.95 -13.19
N GLY A 353 -8.65 -22.97 -13.83
CA GLY A 353 -8.73 -22.82 -15.29
C GLY A 353 -8.39 -21.40 -15.76
N LEU A 354 -7.97 -21.24 -17.02
CA LEU A 354 -7.60 -19.95 -17.59
C LEU A 354 -8.70 -18.88 -17.51
N ILE A 355 -9.96 -19.30 -17.51
CA ILE A 355 -11.11 -18.40 -17.43
C ILE A 355 -11.08 -17.49 -16.21
N TYR A 356 -10.57 -17.97 -15.06
CA TYR A 356 -10.51 -17.17 -13.85
C TYR A 356 -9.56 -15.97 -13.99
N TYR A 357 -8.43 -16.17 -14.67
CA TYR A 357 -7.46 -15.11 -14.93
C TYR A 357 -8.04 -14.10 -15.91
N ALA A 358 -8.63 -14.58 -17.01
CA ALA A 358 -9.30 -13.73 -18.00
C ALA A 358 -10.42 -12.88 -17.39
N LEU A 359 -11.29 -13.48 -16.56
CA LEU A 359 -12.39 -12.81 -15.87
C LEU A 359 -11.94 -11.78 -14.84
N SER A 360 -10.66 -11.77 -14.45
CA SER A 360 -10.11 -10.80 -13.50
C SER A 360 -9.31 -9.68 -14.15
N ASN A 361 -9.10 -9.75 -15.46
CA ASN A 361 -8.28 -8.78 -16.17
C ASN A 361 -8.83 -7.36 -15.95
N PRO A 362 -8.01 -6.42 -15.45
CA PRO A 362 -8.48 -5.07 -15.14
C PRO A 362 -8.82 -4.26 -16.40
N ASP A 363 -8.22 -4.61 -17.55
CA ASP A 363 -8.61 -4.07 -18.84
C ASP A 363 -9.94 -4.70 -19.28
N MET A 364 -10.96 -3.85 -19.36
CA MET A 364 -12.32 -4.30 -19.65
C MET A 364 -12.43 -5.02 -21.00
N GLY A 365 -11.76 -4.49 -22.04
CA GLY A 365 -11.77 -5.08 -23.38
C GLY A 365 -11.14 -6.46 -23.39
N SER A 366 -9.91 -6.57 -22.88
CA SER A 366 -9.19 -7.85 -22.79
C SER A 366 -9.94 -8.86 -21.94
N CYS A 367 -10.56 -8.43 -20.83
CA CYS A 367 -11.39 -9.30 -20.01
C CYS A 367 -12.52 -9.96 -20.82
N TYR A 368 -13.33 -9.16 -21.54
CA TYR A 368 -14.46 -9.68 -22.30
C TYR A 368 -14.02 -10.52 -23.51
N GLU A 369 -13.02 -10.07 -24.25
CA GLU A 369 -12.54 -10.74 -25.46
C GLU A 369 -11.86 -12.08 -25.14
N ILE A 370 -10.93 -12.10 -24.18
CA ILE A 370 -10.23 -13.33 -23.77
C ILE A 370 -11.22 -14.33 -23.16
N SER A 371 -12.12 -13.86 -22.29
CA SER A 371 -13.13 -14.74 -21.67
C SER A 371 -14.07 -15.33 -22.73
N SER A 372 -14.52 -14.51 -23.68
CA SER A 372 -15.38 -14.95 -24.79
C SER A 372 -14.68 -15.96 -25.70
N PHE A 373 -13.38 -15.75 -25.97
CA PHE A 373 -12.55 -16.67 -26.73
C PHE A 373 -12.41 -18.03 -26.02
N LEU A 374 -12.10 -18.03 -24.72
CA LEU A 374 -11.97 -19.25 -23.91
C LEU A 374 -13.28 -20.04 -23.80
N LEU A 375 -14.42 -19.33 -23.69
CA LEU A 375 -15.76 -19.92 -23.57
C LEU A 375 -16.38 -20.28 -24.93
N SER A 376 -15.82 -19.81 -26.04
CA SER A 376 -16.30 -20.19 -27.37
C SER A 376 -16.17 -21.71 -27.55
N LYS A 377 -17.26 -22.39 -27.91
CA LYS A 377 -17.23 -23.85 -28.09
C LYS A 377 -16.25 -24.21 -29.21
N CYS A 378 -15.23 -25.01 -28.90
CA CYS A 378 -14.44 -25.65 -29.93
C CYS A 378 -15.28 -26.80 -30.50
N THR A 379 -16.07 -26.50 -31.53
CA THR A 379 -17.05 -27.41 -32.14
C THR A 379 -16.42 -28.69 -32.71
N GLU A 380 -15.10 -28.71 -32.88
CA GLU A 380 -14.37 -29.82 -33.47
C GLU A 380 -13.95 -30.87 -32.43
N ASN A 381 -13.63 -30.49 -31.18
CA ASN A 381 -12.98 -31.40 -30.21
C ASN A 381 -13.70 -31.62 -28.86
N LYS A 382 -14.82 -30.92 -28.57
CA LYS A 382 -15.52 -30.99 -27.27
C LYS A 382 -14.65 -30.69 -26.04
N GLU A 383 -13.53 -29.99 -26.22
CA GLU A 383 -12.67 -29.54 -25.13
C GLU A 383 -13.29 -28.29 -24.48
N ASN A 384 -13.89 -28.48 -23.31
CA ASN A 384 -14.49 -27.40 -22.55
C ASN A 384 -13.41 -26.72 -21.69
N CYS A 385 -13.58 -25.41 -21.48
CA CYS A 385 -12.78 -24.67 -20.53
C CYS A 385 -12.98 -25.24 -19.11
N ILE A 386 -11.90 -25.37 -18.34
CA ILE A 386 -12.00 -25.76 -16.93
C ILE A 386 -12.69 -24.63 -16.16
N LEU A 387 -13.83 -24.95 -15.57
CA LEU A 387 -14.62 -24.04 -14.75
C LEU A 387 -14.47 -24.33 -13.26
N GLU A 388 -13.83 -25.43 -12.87
CA GLU A 388 -13.54 -25.73 -11.46
C GLU A 388 -12.17 -25.19 -11.01
N LYS A 389 -12.02 -25.04 -9.70
CA LYS A 389 -10.72 -24.82 -9.03
C LYS A 389 -10.32 -26.09 -8.26
N LYS A 390 -9.02 -26.29 -8.08
CA LYS A 390 -8.46 -27.26 -7.11
C LYS A 390 -8.17 -26.64 -5.74
N THR A 391 -8.33 -25.32 -5.63
CA THR A 391 -8.14 -24.59 -4.37
C THR A 391 -9.32 -24.81 -3.42
N ARG A 392 -9.14 -24.45 -2.15
CA ARG A 392 -10.24 -24.44 -1.15
C ARG A 392 -11.12 -23.19 -1.24
N ASP A 393 -10.88 -22.34 -2.22
CA ASP A 393 -11.68 -21.13 -2.47
C ASP A 393 -13.06 -21.54 -2.99
N PHE A 394 -14.11 -20.97 -2.40
CA PHE A 394 -15.50 -21.27 -2.74
C PHE A 394 -15.98 -20.52 -3.98
N ASP A 395 -15.32 -19.42 -4.34
CA ASP A 395 -15.80 -18.51 -5.39
C ASP A 395 -15.70 -19.15 -6.79
N GLY A 396 -16.82 -19.13 -7.53
CA GLY A 396 -16.92 -19.62 -8.90
C GLY A 396 -16.60 -18.54 -9.95
N PRO A 397 -16.71 -18.88 -11.26
CA PRO A 397 -16.44 -17.92 -12.34
C PRO A 397 -17.33 -16.67 -12.25
N TYR A 398 -18.60 -16.83 -11.87
CA TYR A 398 -19.50 -15.69 -11.68
C TYR A 398 -19.05 -14.76 -10.55
N HIS A 399 -18.54 -15.29 -9.43
CA HIS A 399 -17.99 -14.44 -8.35
C HIS A 399 -16.82 -13.61 -8.85
N THR A 400 -15.91 -14.23 -9.60
CA THR A 400 -14.78 -13.51 -10.22
C THR A 400 -15.27 -12.40 -11.16
N LEU A 401 -16.27 -12.70 -12.00
CA LEU A 401 -16.87 -11.73 -12.92
C LEU A 401 -17.48 -10.52 -12.20
N PHE A 402 -18.19 -10.74 -11.07
CA PHE A 402 -18.91 -9.71 -10.30
C PHE A 402 -18.12 -9.04 -9.16
N GLN A 403 -16.86 -9.44 -8.94
CA GLN A 403 -15.96 -8.78 -7.97
C GLN A 403 -15.04 -7.74 -8.63
N ARG A 404 -15.09 -7.60 -9.96
CA ARG A 404 -14.33 -6.59 -10.71
C ARG A 404 -14.71 -5.16 -10.31
N LYS A 405 -13.90 -4.19 -10.73
CA LYS A 405 -14.15 -2.76 -10.51
C LYS A 405 -14.88 -2.09 -11.68
N ASN A 406 -14.63 -2.57 -12.90
CA ASN A 406 -15.13 -1.99 -14.14
C ASN A 406 -16.07 -2.97 -14.85
N TYR A 407 -17.18 -2.46 -15.39
CA TYR A 407 -18.21 -3.27 -16.02
C TYR A 407 -18.80 -2.59 -17.26
N ASP A 408 -19.05 -3.40 -18.27
CA ASP A 408 -20.08 -3.17 -19.28
C ASP A 408 -21.25 -4.12 -18.98
N VAL A 409 -22.43 -3.58 -18.68
CA VAL A 409 -23.57 -4.41 -18.24
C VAL A 409 -24.03 -5.37 -19.34
N LEU A 410 -23.99 -4.96 -20.61
CA LEU A 410 -24.44 -5.78 -21.73
C LEU A 410 -23.45 -6.92 -21.99
N GLN A 411 -22.16 -6.62 -22.06
CA GLN A 411 -21.13 -7.64 -22.25
C GLN A 411 -21.03 -8.59 -21.06
N THR A 412 -21.29 -8.09 -19.83
CA THR A 412 -21.38 -8.94 -18.64
C THR A 412 -22.54 -9.91 -18.74
N ALA A 413 -23.72 -9.47 -19.21
CA ALA A 413 -24.86 -10.35 -19.41
C ALA A 413 -24.57 -11.42 -20.47
N GLU A 414 -23.91 -11.06 -21.58
CA GLU A 414 -23.49 -12.02 -22.61
C GLU A 414 -22.49 -13.05 -22.06
N LEU A 415 -21.51 -12.62 -21.25
CA LEU A 415 -20.61 -13.54 -20.58
C LEU A 415 -21.33 -14.46 -19.59
N CYS A 416 -22.37 -13.99 -18.90
CA CYS A 416 -23.18 -14.83 -18.02
C CYS A 416 -23.84 -15.98 -18.79
N ASP A 417 -24.41 -15.69 -19.97
CA ASP A 417 -24.99 -16.71 -20.84
C ASP A 417 -23.92 -17.71 -21.30
N ARG A 418 -22.76 -17.23 -21.76
CA ARG A 418 -21.64 -18.08 -22.21
C ARG A 418 -21.09 -18.98 -21.09
N LEU A 419 -20.97 -18.45 -19.87
CA LEU A 419 -20.56 -19.22 -18.70
C LEU A 419 -21.58 -20.33 -18.39
N PHE A 420 -22.87 -20.01 -18.46
CA PHE A 420 -23.94 -20.99 -18.22
C PHE A 420 -23.93 -22.09 -19.28
N GLU A 421 -23.79 -21.72 -20.55
CA GLU A 421 -23.66 -22.68 -21.66
C GLU A 421 -22.41 -23.56 -21.58
N ALA A 422 -21.34 -23.06 -20.96
CA ALA A 422 -20.12 -23.81 -20.68
C ALA A 422 -20.24 -24.72 -19.45
N GLY A 423 -21.31 -24.59 -18.66
CA GLY A 423 -21.61 -25.43 -17.51
C GLY A 423 -21.29 -24.80 -16.14
N ALA A 424 -21.02 -23.50 -16.07
CA ALA A 424 -20.85 -22.81 -14.80
C ALA A 424 -22.18 -22.77 -14.02
N ASP A 425 -22.13 -22.98 -12.71
CA ASP A 425 -23.32 -22.93 -11.86
C ASP A 425 -23.57 -21.49 -11.35
N PRO A 426 -24.64 -20.80 -11.80
CA PRO A 426 -25.00 -19.47 -11.30
C PRO A 426 -25.53 -19.47 -9.86
N ASN A 427 -25.77 -20.64 -9.26
CA ASN A 427 -26.16 -20.82 -7.87
C ASN A 427 -25.01 -21.30 -6.97
N GLN A 428 -23.78 -21.40 -7.49
CA GLN A 428 -22.63 -21.79 -6.67
C GLN A 428 -22.49 -20.84 -5.48
N ALA A 429 -22.48 -21.38 -4.27
CA ALA A 429 -22.22 -20.60 -3.06
C ALA A 429 -20.72 -20.29 -2.96
N GLY A 430 -20.39 -18.99 -2.86
CA GLY A 430 -19.02 -18.51 -2.67
C GLY A 430 -18.64 -18.41 -1.19
N GLU A 431 -17.62 -17.61 -0.90
CA GLU A 431 -17.19 -17.37 0.48
C GLU A 431 -18.37 -16.85 1.32
N LYS A 432 -18.54 -17.39 2.54
CA LYS A 432 -19.63 -17.06 3.48
C LYS A 432 -21.04 -17.31 2.92
N ASN A 433 -21.16 -18.23 1.97
CA ASN A 433 -22.39 -18.56 1.23
C ASN A 433 -22.94 -17.41 0.38
N ILE A 434 -22.10 -16.48 -0.09
CA ILE A 434 -22.55 -15.39 -0.97
C ILE A 434 -22.83 -15.96 -2.36
N LEU A 435 -24.02 -15.70 -2.90
CA LEU A 435 -24.41 -16.11 -4.25
C LEU A 435 -24.05 -15.06 -5.30
N PRO A 436 -23.78 -15.46 -6.56
CA PRO A 436 -23.54 -14.53 -7.66
C PRO A 436 -24.62 -13.46 -7.86
N ILE A 437 -25.90 -13.83 -7.68
CA ILE A 437 -27.01 -12.87 -7.77
C ILE A 437 -26.89 -11.76 -6.72
N GLU A 438 -26.32 -12.04 -5.55
CA GLU A 438 -26.12 -11.08 -4.47
C GLU A 438 -25.02 -10.08 -4.79
N LEU A 439 -23.94 -10.53 -5.44
CA LEU A 439 -22.88 -9.67 -5.96
C LEU A 439 -23.40 -8.78 -7.09
N MET A 440 -24.18 -9.34 -8.03
CA MET A 440 -24.81 -8.57 -9.12
C MET A 440 -25.70 -7.45 -8.58
N MET A 441 -26.50 -7.71 -7.53
CA MET A 441 -27.33 -6.67 -6.90
C MET A 441 -26.51 -5.52 -6.30
N ALA A 442 -25.29 -5.79 -5.86
CA ALA A 442 -24.39 -4.83 -5.24
C ALA A 442 -23.65 -3.93 -6.25
N LEU A 443 -23.74 -4.21 -7.55
CA LEU A 443 -23.07 -3.42 -8.59
C LEU A 443 -23.51 -1.95 -8.55
N PRO A 444 -22.62 -0.98 -8.88
CA PRO A 444 -22.88 0.45 -8.74
C PRO A 444 -23.75 1.06 -9.84
N PHE A 445 -24.67 0.27 -10.43
CA PHE A 445 -25.59 0.70 -11.48
C PHE A 445 -27.01 0.91 -10.94
N THR A 446 -27.82 1.66 -11.68
CA THR A 446 -29.26 1.80 -11.42
C THR A 446 -29.99 0.48 -11.64
N GLU A 447 -31.22 0.37 -11.13
CA GLU A 447 -32.02 -0.84 -11.34
C GLU A 447 -32.37 -1.03 -12.83
N GLU A 448 -32.58 0.06 -13.56
CA GLU A 448 -32.90 0.06 -14.98
C GLU A 448 -31.73 -0.42 -15.84
N GLU A 449 -30.50 -0.01 -15.51
CA GLU A 449 -29.29 -0.44 -16.21
C GLU A 449 -29.02 -1.93 -16.00
N LEU A 450 -29.34 -2.49 -14.83
CA LEU A 450 -29.12 -3.91 -14.53
C LEU A 450 -30.14 -4.86 -15.15
N HIS A 451 -31.15 -4.36 -15.88
CA HIS A 451 -32.16 -5.20 -16.51
C HIS A 451 -31.61 -6.36 -17.37
N PRO A 452 -30.58 -6.19 -18.21
CA PRO A 452 -30.01 -7.28 -18.99
C PRO A 452 -29.48 -8.42 -18.10
N LEU A 453 -28.89 -8.08 -16.95
CA LEU A 453 -28.42 -9.06 -15.98
C LEU A 453 -29.58 -9.71 -15.22
N TYR A 454 -30.66 -8.98 -14.92
CA TYR A 454 -31.84 -9.59 -14.29
C TYR A 454 -32.48 -10.64 -15.20
N ASP A 455 -32.58 -10.34 -16.49
CA ASP A 455 -33.16 -11.24 -17.48
C ASP A 455 -32.43 -12.58 -17.52
N PHE A 456 -31.10 -12.60 -17.29
CA PHE A 456 -30.33 -13.84 -17.16
C PHE A 456 -30.88 -14.72 -16.01
N TRP A 457 -30.89 -14.23 -14.77
CA TRP A 457 -31.40 -15.04 -13.63
C TRP A 457 -32.87 -15.39 -13.74
N MET A 458 -33.71 -14.50 -14.28
CA MET A 458 -35.14 -14.74 -14.43
C MET A 458 -35.46 -15.83 -15.47
N LYS A 459 -34.52 -16.13 -16.39
CA LYS A 459 -34.66 -17.20 -17.38
C LYS A 459 -34.11 -18.56 -16.91
N LEU A 460 -33.34 -18.58 -15.81
CA LEU A 460 -32.77 -19.82 -15.30
C LEU A 460 -33.87 -20.79 -14.84
N PRO A 461 -33.71 -22.10 -15.06
CA PRO A 461 -34.72 -23.09 -14.67
C PRO A 461 -34.89 -23.20 -13.15
N ALA A 462 -33.85 -22.91 -12.38
CA ALA A 462 -33.87 -22.86 -10.92
C ALA A 462 -32.84 -21.85 -10.41
N VAL A 463 -33.23 -21.08 -9.40
CA VAL A 463 -32.36 -20.12 -8.71
C VAL A 463 -32.46 -20.37 -7.21
N ASP A 464 -31.32 -20.50 -6.52
CA ASP A 464 -31.31 -20.67 -5.07
C ASP A 464 -31.56 -19.32 -4.39
N LEU A 465 -32.80 -19.12 -3.96
CA LEU A 465 -33.23 -17.90 -3.28
C LEU A 465 -33.40 -18.11 -1.77
N LYS A 466 -33.14 -19.32 -1.27
CA LYS A 466 -33.38 -19.71 0.13
C LYS A 466 -32.09 -19.89 0.92
N LEU A 467 -30.93 -19.98 0.26
CA LEU A 467 -29.63 -20.01 0.91
C LEU A 467 -29.44 -18.79 1.82
N HIS A 468 -28.92 -19.06 3.02
CA HIS A 468 -28.55 -18.02 3.96
C HIS A 468 -27.03 -17.86 3.95
N THR A 469 -26.60 -16.60 3.87
CA THR A 469 -25.24 -16.17 4.17
C THR A 469 -24.90 -16.44 5.64
N PHE A 470 -23.62 -16.41 5.99
CA PHE A 470 -23.17 -16.67 7.38
C PHE A 470 -23.72 -15.67 8.41
N ASP A 471 -24.10 -14.46 7.98
CA ASP A 471 -24.77 -13.46 8.83
C ASP A 471 -26.30 -13.54 8.79
N GLY A 472 -26.84 -14.60 8.17
CA GLY A 472 -28.27 -14.93 8.18
C GLY A 472 -29.11 -14.17 7.15
N LYS A 473 -28.51 -13.50 6.17
CA LYS A 473 -29.24 -12.81 5.10
C LYS A 473 -29.56 -13.72 3.93
N GLN A 474 -30.71 -13.50 3.30
CA GLN A 474 -31.12 -14.13 2.05
C GLN A 474 -31.01 -13.16 0.87
N PRO A 475 -31.06 -13.62 -0.39
CA PRO A 475 -31.01 -12.75 -1.58
C PRO A 475 -32.03 -11.59 -1.56
N ILE A 476 -33.22 -11.79 -0.98
CA ILE A 476 -34.22 -10.72 -0.86
C ILE A 476 -33.77 -9.55 0.04
N ASP A 477 -32.91 -9.81 1.03
CA ASP A 477 -32.38 -8.77 1.92
C ASP A 477 -31.32 -7.93 1.22
N PHE A 478 -30.52 -8.54 0.34
CA PHE A 478 -29.62 -7.82 -0.56
C PHE A 478 -30.42 -6.95 -1.54
N ALA A 479 -31.48 -7.49 -2.15
CA ALA A 479 -32.35 -6.73 -3.05
C ALA A 479 -32.92 -5.48 -2.36
N LYS A 480 -33.38 -5.60 -1.10
CA LYS A 480 -33.82 -4.45 -0.29
C LYS A 480 -32.68 -3.49 0.02
N LYS A 481 -31.54 -3.99 0.48
CA LYS A 481 -30.35 -3.20 0.84
C LYS A 481 -29.88 -2.32 -0.32
N TYR A 482 -29.83 -2.89 -1.52
CA TYR A 482 -29.40 -2.20 -2.74
C TYR A 482 -30.56 -1.57 -3.53
N LYS A 483 -31.76 -1.49 -2.95
CA LYS A 483 -32.95 -0.85 -3.52
C LYS A 483 -33.38 -1.40 -4.90
N ARG A 484 -33.23 -2.72 -5.11
CA ARG A 484 -33.63 -3.45 -6.33
C ARG A 484 -35.09 -3.89 -6.22
N LYS A 485 -36.04 -2.97 -6.46
CA LYS A 485 -37.47 -3.20 -6.22
C LYS A 485 -38.05 -4.29 -7.12
N LYS A 486 -37.77 -4.25 -8.42
CA LYS A 486 -38.27 -5.22 -9.40
C LYS A 486 -37.74 -6.62 -9.08
N LEU A 487 -36.45 -6.72 -8.77
CA LEU A 487 -35.85 -8.00 -8.41
C LEU A 487 -36.37 -8.51 -7.05
N ALA A 488 -36.53 -7.64 -6.04
CA ALA A 488 -37.13 -8.02 -4.76
C ALA A 488 -38.56 -8.58 -4.92
N THR A 489 -39.38 -7.96 -5.79
CA THR A 489 -40.72 -8.47 -6.12
C THR A 489 -40.65 -9.83 -6.82
N TRP A 490 -39.74 -10.00 -7.78
CA TRP A 490 -39.55 -11.30 -8.44
C TRP A 490 -39.12 -12.37 -7.44
N ILE A 491 -38.09 -12.12 -6.61
CA ILE A 491 -37.62 -13.06 -5.58
C ILE A 491 -38.76 -13.45 -4.65
N LYS A 492 -39.56 -12.48 -4.18
CA LYS A 492 -40.70 -12.74 -3.30
C LYS A 492 -41.74 -13.68 -3.92
N ASN A 493 -41.93 -13.62 -5.25
CA ASN A 493 -42.89 -14.48 -5.94
C ASN A 493 -42.36 -15.92 -6.14
N GLN A 494 -41.05 -16.14 -5.98
CA GLN A 494 -40.41 -17.46 -6.12
C GLN A 494 -40.24 -18.21 -4.79
N LEU A 495 -40.31 -17.50 -3.64
CA LEU A 495 -40.12 -18.06 -2.30
C LEU A 495 -41.38 -18.75 -1.77
#